data_AF-A0A661G6N5-F1
#
_entry.id   AF-A0A661G6N5-F1
#
_cell.length_a   1.000
_cell.length_b   1.000
_cell.length_c   1.000
_cell.angle_alpha   90.00
_cell.angle_beta   90.00
_cell.angle_gamma   90.00
#
_symmetry.space_group_name_H-M   'P 1'
#
loop_
_entity.id
_entity.type
_entity.pdbx_description
1 polymer ?
#
loop_
_entity_poly.entity_id
_entity_poly.type
_entity_poly.pdbx_seq_one_letter_code
_entity_poly.pdbx_strand_id
1 'polypeptide(L)'
;MAEMNKPDVQEKFNKGPVAIITVFPNGMPPMGKLMVQQISYFLFGCILIAYCATLVLVTGADYMVVFRFVAAVGFLTFGWANIPLSIWYGHPWSTTAKYLLDALIYGLVVAGSFAWLWAG
;
A
#
# COMPACT_ATOMS: atom_id res chain seq x y z
N MET A 1 -15.42 21.32 -9.70
CA MET A 1 -16.74 21.24 -9.02
C MET A 1 -17.80 22.10 -9.70
N ALA A 2 -17.57 23.40 -9.94
CA ALA A 2 -18.57 24.27 -10.58
C ALA A 2 -19.11 23.75 -11.93
N GLU A 3 -18.28 23.08 -12.74
CA GLU A 3 -18.71 22.50 -14.01
C GLU A 3 -19.60 21.25 -13.88
N MET A 4 -19.49 20.50 -12.78
CA MET A 4 -20.34 19.32 -12.52
C MET A 4 -21.80 19.70 -12.22
N ASN A 5 -22.05 20.97 -11.94
CA ASN A 5 -23.41 21.50 -11.73
C ASN A 5 -24.12 21.84 -13.05
N LYS A 6 -23.41 21.82 -14.19
CA LYS A 6 -24.03 22.08 -15.48
C LYS A 6 -24.89 20.87 -15.91
N PRO A 7 -26.14 21.07 -16.35
CA PRO A 7 -27.05 19.96 -16.66
C PRO A 7 -26.54 19.01 -17.75
N ASP A 8 -25.85 19.57 -18.76
CA ASP A 8 -25.27 18.81 -19.88
C ASP A 8 -24.15 17.87 -19.43
N VAL A 9 -23.35 18.28 -18.44
CA VAL A 9 -22.30 17.46 -17.84
C VAL A 9 -22.94 16.31 -17.06
N GLN A 10 -23.95 16.59 -16.22
CA GLN A 10 -24.67 15.56 -15.46
C GLN A 10 -25.35 14.54 -16.37
N GLU A 11 -25.98 15.00 -17.46
CA GLU A 11 -26.62 14.11 -18.43
C GLU A 11 -25.61 13.15 -19.09
N LYS A 12 -24.39 13.63 -19.42
CA LYS A 12 -23.31 12.77 -19.93
C LYS A 12 -22.89 11.70 -18.92
N PHE A 13 -22.72 12.06 -17.65
CA PHE A 13 -22.41 11.10 -16.58
C PHE A 13 -23.53 10.07 -16.39
N ASN A 14 -24.80 10.49 -16.45
CA ASN A 14 -25.96 9.61 -16.31
C ASN A 14 -26.12 8.65 -17.49
N LYS A 15 -25.80 9.09 -18.72
CA LYS A 15 -25.80 8.21 -19.90
C LYS A 15 -24.72 7.13 -19.82
N GLY A 16 -23.55 7.48 -19.25
CA GLY A 16 -22.42 6.57 -19.12
C GLY A 16 -21.91 6.03 -20.47
N PRO A 17 -21.00 5.02 -20.45
CA PRO A 17 -20.26 4.55 -19.29
C PRO A 17 -19.27 5.61 -18.77
N VAL A 18 -18.96 5.57 -17.48
CA VAL A 18 -17.94 6.42 -16.85
C VAL A 18 -16.70 5.59 -16.60
N ALA A 19 -15.56 5.97 -17.19
CA ALA A 19 -14.33 5.22 -17.09
C ALA A 19 -13.13 6.14 -16.84
N ILE A 20 -12.18 5.64 -16.07
CA ILE A 20 -10.83 6.20 -15.91
C ILE A 20 -9.87 5.25 -16.61
N ILE A 21 -9.17 5.72 -17.63
CA ILE A 21 -8.28 4.89 -18.46
C ILE A 21 -6.88 5.47 -18.39
N THR A 22 -5.90 4.62 -18.05
CA THR A 22 -4.47 4.94 -18.14
C THR A 22 -3.89 4.26 -19.38
N VAL A 23 -3.28 5.04 -20.27
CA VAL A 23 -2.65 4.54 -21.50
C VAL A 23 -1.13 4.57 -21.33
N PHE A 24 -0.48 3.42 -21.53
CA PHE A 24 0.97 3.29 -21.46
C PHE A 24 1.62 3.36 -22.85
N PRO A 25 2.92 3.71 -22.94
CA PRO A 25 3.66 3.62 -24.19
C PRO A 25 3.68 2.20 -24.78
N ASN A 26 3.77 2.11 -26.11
CA ASN A 26 3.86 0.84 -26.84
C ASN A 26 5.14 0.07 -26.48
N GLY A 27 5.05 -1.25 -26.40
CA GLY A 27 6.18 -2.16 -26.20
C GLY A 27 6.00 -3.09 -25.01
N MET A 28 6.94 -4.03 -24.82
CA MET A 28 6.95 -4.89 -23.64
C MET A 28 7.32 -4.08 -22.39
N PRO A 29 6.67 -4.33 -21.24
CA PRO A 29 7.05 -3.68 -19.98
C PRO A 29 8.53 -3.93 -19.65
N PRO A 30 9.28 -2.89 -19.22
CA PRO A 30 10.68 -3.05 -18.86
C PRO A 30 10.81 -3.77 -17.50
N MET A 31 10.70 -5.10 -17.52
CA MET A 31 10.61 -5.94 -16.31
C MET A 31 11.73 -5.67 -15.30
N GLY A 32 12.99 -5.55 -15.76
CA GLY A 32 14.12 -5.28 -14.86
C GLY A 32 13.96 -3.96 -14.08
N LYS A 33 13.48 -2.90 -14.73
CA LYS A 33 13.23 -1.60 -14.07
C LYS A 33 12.13 -1.71 -13.03
N LEU A 34 11.02 -2.37 -13.36
CA LEU A 34 9.89 -2.56 -12.45
C LEU A 34 10.29 -3.36 -11.21
N MET A 35 11.12 -4.40 -11.37
CA MET A 35 11.62 -5.19 -10.25
C MET A 35 12.55 -4.39 -9.33
N VAL A 36 13.46 -3.58 -9.89
CA VAL A 36 14.32 -2.70 -9.08
C VAL A 36 13.50 -1.67 -8.30
N GLN A 37 12.46 -1.10 -8.92
CA GLN A 37 11.53 -0.20 -8.24
C GLN A 37 10.80 -0.92 -7.10
N GLN A 38 10.33 -2.15 -7.33
CA GLN A 38 9.63 -2.94 -6.32
C GLN A 38 10.53 -3.31 -5.12
N ILE A 39 11.76 -3.75 -5.38
CA ILE A 39 12.72 -4.07 -4.31
C ILE A 39 13.07 -2.81 -3.51
N SER A 40 13.28 -1.68 -4.21
CA SER A 40 13.59 -0.40 -3.57
C SER A 40 12.43 0.09 -2.71
N TYR A 41 11.19 -0.08 -3.18
CA TYR A 41 9.98 0.20 -2.42
C TYR A 41 9.91 -0.60 -1.11
N PHE A 42 10.14 -1.91 -1.17
CA PHE A 42 10.15 -2.75 0.04
C PHE A 42 11.28 -2.37 1.00
N LEU A 43 12.50 -2.17 0.49
CA LEU A 43 13.66 -1.84 1.32
C LEU A 43 13.45 -0.51 2.04
N PHE A 44 13.02 0.53 1.31
CA PHE A 44 12.76 1.83 1.89
C PHE A 44 11.62 1.79 2.90
N GLY A 45 10.54 1.04 2.61
CA GLY A 45 9.47 0.79 3.57
C GLY A 45 9.99 0.16 4.87
N CYS A 46 10.82 -0.88 4.79
CA CYS A 46 11.42 -1.51 5.96
C CYS A 46 12.32 -0.56 6.77
N ILE A 47 13.07 0.34 6.11
CA ILE A 47 13.89 1.36 6.79
C ILE A 47 12.99 2.34 7.57
N LEU A 48 11.89 2.80 6.99
CA LEU A 48 10.95 3.68 7.67
C LEU A 48 10.25 2.98 8.85
N ILE A 49 9.87 1.72 8.68
CA ILE A 49 9.33 0.90 9.76
C ILE A 49 10.35 0.76 10.89
N ALA A 50 11.63 0.52 10.57
CA ALA A 50 12.72 0.46 11.55
C ALA A 50 12.87 1.78 12.31
N TYR A 51 12.86 2.91 11.59
CA TYR A 51 12.91 4.23 12.20
C TYR A 51 11.74 4.45 13.17
N CYS A 52 10.51 4.11 12.78
CA CYS A 52 9.36 4.19 13.69
C CYS A 52 9.54 3.29 14.93
N ALA A 53 10.08 2.08 14.74
CA ALA A 53 10.31 1.14 15.83
C ALA A 53 11.35 1.66 16.83
N THR A 54 12.47 2.25 16.37
CA THR A 54 13.50 2.79 17.27
C THR A 54 13.05 4.01 18.08
N LEU A 55 12.01 4.72 17.65
CA LEU A 55 11.44 5.84 18.41
C LEU A 55 10.58 5.40 19.60
N VAL A 56 10.09 4.16 19.60
CA VAL A 56 9.06 3.69 20.56
C VAL A 56 9.53 2.49 21.37
N LEU A 57 10.36 1.63 20.78
CA LEU A 57 10.78 0.37 21.38
C LEU A 57 12.19 0.48 21.95
N VAL A 58 12.35 0.02 23.19
CA VAL A 58 13.65 -0.10 23.84
C VAL A 58 14.44 -1.28 23.28
N THR A 59 15.77 -1.21 23.39
CA THR A 59 16.64 -2.39 23.24
C THR A 59 16.25 -3.44 24.27
N GLY A 60 16.20 -4.71 23.88
CA GLY A 60 15.76 -5.83 24.72
C GLY A 60 14.26 -5.99 24.84
N ALA A 61 13.45 -5.21 24.09
CA ALA A 61 11.99 -5.33 24.15
C ALA A 61 11.51 -6.75 23.77
N ASP A 62 10.51 -7.23 24.51
CA ASP A 62 9.92 -8.55 24.29
C ASP A 62 9.45 -8.74 22.84
N TYR A 63 9.68 -9.94 22.31
CA TYR A 63 9.34 -10.32 20.93
C TYR A 63 7.93 -9.88 20.52
N MET A 64 6.92 -10.16 21.34
CA MET A 64 5.52 -9.87 21.00
C MET A 64 5.20 -8.38 21.02
N VAL A 65 5.95 -7.58 21.78
CA VAL A 65 5.81 -6.11 21.78
C VAL A 65 6.33 -5.56 20.45
N VAL A 66 7.52 -5.98 20.04
CA VAL A 66 8.11 -5.61 18.73
C VAL A 66 7.21 -6.08 17.59
N PHE A 67 6.79 -7.34 17.62
CA PHE A 67 5.98 -7.95 16.57
C PHE A 67 4.67 -7.19 16.34
N ARG A 68 3.92 -6.88 17.41
CA ARG A 68 2.63 -6.17 17.29
C ARG A 68 2.79 -4.78 16.70
N PHE A 69 3.80 -4.03 17.17
CA PHE A 69 4.06 -2.69 16.68
C PHE A 69 4.47 -2.72 15.20
N VAL A 70 5.49 -3.51 14.86
CA VAL A 70 6.02 -3.61 13.50
C VAL A 70 4.98 -4.16 12.54
N ALA A 71 4.14 -5.11 12.94
CA ALA A 71 3.08 -5.65 12.09
C ALA A 71 2.04 -4.58 11.74
N ALA A 72 1.63 -3.76 12.72
CA ALA A 72 0.69 -2.67 12.49
C ALA A 72 1.27 -1.61 11.54
N VAL A 73 2.50 -1.17 11.78
CA VAL A 73 3.16 -0.17 10.92
C VAL A 73 3.43 -0.75 9.52
N GLY A 74 3.82 -2.02 9.43
CA GLY A 74 4.02 -2.74 8.16
C GLY A 74 2.73 -2.84 7.34
N PHE A 75 1.61 -3.22 7.96
CA PHE A 75 0.31 -3.25 7.30
C PHE A 75 -0.10 -1.87 6.74
N LEU A 76 0.10 -0.81 7.51
CA LEU A 76 -0.18 0.55 7.05
C LEU A 76 0.73 0.96 5.88
N THR A 77 2.01 0.61 5.95
CA THR A 77 3.03 0.92 4.93
C THR A 77 2.71 0.30 3.59
N PHE A 78 2.29 -0.97 3.57
CA PHE A 78 2.07 -1.71 2.33
C PHE A 78 0.61 -1.74 1.87
N GLY A 79 -0.36 -1.43 2.76
CA GLY A 79 -1.77 -1.74 2.51
C GLY A 79 -2.70 -0.54 2.40
N TRP A 80 -2.65 0.39 3.36
CA TRP A 80 -3.76 1.33 3.62
C TRP A 80 -4.12 2.22 2.42
N ALA A 81 -3.11 2.66 1.66
CA ALA A 81 -3.28 3.52 0.50
C ALA A 81 -4.01 2.86 -0.69
N ASN A 82 -4.29 1.55 -0.64
CA ASN A 82 -5.08 0.87 -1.67
C ASN A 82 -6.59 1.17 -1.57
N ILE A 83 -7.10 1.52 -0.38
CA ILE A 83 -8.54 1.73 -0.15
C ILE A 83 -9.10 2.88 -1.01
N PRO A 84 -8.45 4.07 -1.09
CA PRO A 84 -8.90 5.14 -1.97
C PRO A 84 -9.07 4.75 -3.44
N LEU A 85 -8.36 3.72 -3.94
CA LEU A 85 -8.51 3.24 -5.31
C LEU A 85 -9.89 2.62 -5.57
N SER A 86 -10.46 1.90 -4.59
CA SER A 86 -11.83 1.41 -4.70
C SER A 86 -12.88 2.50 -4.50
N ILE A 87 -12.60 3.50 -3.65
CA ILE A 87 -13.53 4.59 -3.37
C ILE A 87 -13.67 5.52 -4.59
N TRP A 88 -12.54 5.92 -5.18
CA TRP A 88 -12.51 7.00 -6.17
C TRP A 88 -12.21 6.54 -7.59
N TYR A 89 -11.51 5.42 -7.76
CA TYR A 89 -11.04 4.95 -9.06
C TYR A 89 -11.75 3.69 -9.55
N GLY A 90 -12.80 3.25 -8.86
CA GLY A 90 -13.63 2.14 -9.27
C GLY A 90 -12.93 0.77 -9.27
N HIS A 91 -11.78 0.64 -8.58
CA HIS A 91 -11.15 -0.67 -8.41
C HIS A 91 -12.11 -1.62 -7.67
N PRO A 92 -12.32 -2.86 -8.15
CA PRO A 92 -13.16 -3.83 -7.46
C PRO A 92 -12.71 -4.02 -6.01
N TRP A 93 -13.65 -4.00 -5.07
CA TRP A 93 -13.35 -4.21 -3.65
C TRP A 93 -12.67 -5.56 -3.37
N SER A 94 -12.94 -6.58 -4.19
CA SER A 94 -12.25 -7.86 -4.13
C SER A 94 -10.74 -7.75 -4.43
N THR A 95 -10.33 -6.85 -5.32
CA THR A 95 -8.92 -6.56 -5.60
C THR A 95 -8.27 -5.85 -4.42
N THR A 96 -8.93 -4.83 -3.86
CA THR A 96 -8.43 -4.13 -2.68
C THR A 96 -8.29 -5.06 -1.47
N ALA A 97 -9.26 -5.96 -1.25
CA ALA A 97 -9.16 -6.97 -0.19
C ALA A 97 -7.94 -7.90 -0.36
N LYS A 98 -7.62 -8.30 -1.60
CA LYS A 98 -6.41 -9.08 -1.88
C LYS A 98 -5.14 -8.29 -1.60
N TYR A 99 -5.08 -7.00 -1.97
CA TYR A 99 -3.92 -6.16 -1.66
C TYR A 99 -3.75 -5.92 -0.16
N LEU A 100 -4.84 -5.77 0.60
CA LEU A 100 -4.77 -5.67 2.05
C LEU A 100 -4.31 -6.99 2.68
N LEU A 101 -4.74 -8.14 2.14
CA LEU A 101 -4.24 -9.44 2.59
C LEU A 101 -2.74 -9.60 2.31
N ASP A 102 -2.28 -9.22 1.12
CA ASP A 102 -0.86 -9.24 0.76
C ASP A 102 -0.04 -8.34 1.69
N ALA A 103 -0.52 -7.11 1.94
CA ALA A 103 0.09 -6.17 2.88
C ALA A 103 0.13 -6.71 4.32
N LEU A 104 -0.90 -7.43 4.76
CA LEU A 104 -0.91 -8.10 6.05
C LEU A 104 0.17 -9.17 6.12
N ILE A 105 0.29 -10.01 5.09
CA ILE A 105 1.33 -11.04 5.02
C ILE A 105 2.72 -10.40 5.04
N TYR A 106 2.96 -9.36 4.24
CA TYR A 106 4.23 -8.63 4.24
C TYR A 106 4.53 -8.00 5.60
N GLY A 107 3.54 -7.34 6.22
CA GLY A 107 3.70 -6.75 7.55
C GLY A 107 4.05 -7.79 8.62
N LEU A 108 3.43 -8.97 8.59
CA LEU A 108 3.71 -10.06 9.54
C LEU A 108 5.09 -10.68 9.32
N VAL A 109 5.54 -10.84 8.07
CA VAL A 109 6.89 -11.33 7.76
C VAL A 109 7.93 -10.33 8.26
N VAL A 110 7.76 -9.04 7.96
CA VAL A 110 8.65 -7.98 8.45
C VAL A 110 8.65 -7.95 9.98
N ALA A 111 7.48 -8.02 10.62
CA ALA A 111 7.36 -8.07 12.07
C ALA A 111 8.09 -9.26 12.68
N GLY A 112 7.98 -10.45 12.09
CA GLY A 112 8.70 -11.64 12.53
C GLY A 112 10.21 -11.46 12.42
N SER A 113 10.71 -10.92 11.29
CA SER A 113 12.13 -10.64 11.11
C SER A 113 12.66 -9.62 12.12
N PHE A 114 11.92 -8.52 12.33
CA PHE A 114 12.30 -7.48 13.28
C PHE A 114 12.26 -7.99 14.72
N ALA A 115 11.19 -8.66 15.12
CA ALA A 115 11.05 -9.18 16.47
C ALA A 115 12.10 -10.27 16.79
N TRP A 116 12.50 -11.06 15.79
CA TRP A 116 13.55 -12.06 15.95
C TRP A 116 14.96 -11.43 16.07
N LEU A 117 15.23 -10.38 15.30
CA LEU A 117 16.53 -9.71 15.28
C LEU A 117 16.59 -8.47 16.18
N TRP A 118 15.50 -8.18 16.91
CA TRP A 118 15.47 -7.07 17.85
C TRP A 118 16.49 -7.39 18.93
N ALA A 119 17.48 -6.51 19.09
CA ALA A 119 18.58 -6.71 20.02
C ALA A 119 18.01 -7.10 21.39
N GLY A 120 18.28 -8.33 21.80
CA GLY A 120 18.08 -8.82 23.17
C GLY A 120 19.15 -8.25 24.08
#